data_AF-A0A7S0KZ61-F1
#
_entry.id   AF-A0A7S0KZ61-F1
#
_cell.length_a   1.000
_cell.length_b   1.000
_cell.length_c   1.000
_cell.angle_alpha   90.00
_cell.angle_beta   90.00
_cell.angle_gamma   90.00
#
_symmetry.space_group_name_H-M   'P 1'
#
loop_
_entity.id
_entity.type
_entity.pdbx_description
1 polymer ?
#
loop_
_entity_poly.entity_id
_entity_poly.type
_entity_poly.pdbx_seq_one_letter_code
_entity_poly.pdbx_strand_id
1 'polypeptide(L)'
;EEAEEAEGAEEAAMPKAQAAANKDEADKRLAIASANVPPANFKPLTEKEVLLARETLRAYSNAKAAAITKGKPEGCKVFRPDHVARQTMQDQNKMINQPIGWGIPRGVEVGTRFPDRSSLIVLGVHKETMRGIASSLCHQHRWAQSIVMSGGYENDEDQGDSCEYTGEGGNDFLGSGVQTNDQKLTGGNEALANCITHRIPVRVVRK
;
A
#
# COMPACT_ATOMS: atom_id res chain seq x y z
N GLU A 1 -63.33 35.53 21.61
CA GLU A 1 -63.26 34.09 21.92
C GLU A 1 -62.32 33.49 20.88
N GLU A 2 -61.02 33.42 21.14
CA GLU A 2 -60.35 32.47 22.07
C GLU A 2 -60.82 31.03 21.75
N ALA A 3 -59.97 30.07 21.38
CA ALA A 3 -58.67 29.78 21.94
C ALA A 3 -57.70 29.14 20.92
N GLU A 4 -56.44 29.46 21.19
CA GLU A 4 -55.19 28.80 20.80
C GLU A 4 -55.06 27.46 21.52
N GLU A 5 -54.59 26.39 20.85
CA GLU A 5 -53.81 25.36 21.53
C GLU A 5 -52.95 24.55 20.53
N ALA A 6 -51.72 24.30 20.97
CA ALA A 6 -50.60 23.78 20.22
C ALA A 6 -50.36 22.30 20.55
N GLU A 7 -50.01 21.51 19.53
CA GLU A 7 -49.31 20.22 19.64
C GLU A 7 -48.39 20.16 18.41
N GLY A 8 -47.09 19.96 18.46
CA GLY A 8 -46.23 19.34 19.46
C GLY A 8 -45.18 18.59 18.64
N ALA A 9 -44.10 19.27 18.27
CA ALA A 9 -42.99 18.67 17.54
C ALA A 9 -42.23 17.72 18.47
N GLU A 10 -42.45 16.41 18.32
CA GLU A 10 -41.65 15.39 18.99
C GLU A 10 -40.29 15.27 18.30
N GLU A 11 -39.38 16.20 18.63
CA GLU A 11 -37.96 16.08 18.32
C GLU A 11 -37.39 14.94 19.18
N ALA A 12 -37.29 13.75 18.60
CA ALA A 12 -36.70 12.57 19.22
C ALA A 12 -35.22 12.81 19.54
N ALA A 13 -34.96 13.34 20.73
CA ALA A 13 -33.62 13.46 21.30
C ALA A 13 -33.09 12.04 21.58
N MET A 14 -32.23 11.53 20.68
CA MET A 14 -31.46 10.30 20.92
C MET A 14 -30.66 10.44 22.23
N PRO A 15 -30.69 9.44 23.14
CA PRO A 15 -30.12 9.59 24.47
C PRO A 15 -28.60 9.62 24.42
N LYS A 16 -28.01 10.72 24.92
CA LYS A 16 -26.55 10.97 25.03
C LYS A 16 -25.76 9.82 25.69
N ALA A 17 -26.42 8.99 26.49
CA ALA A 17 -25.83 7.81 27.15
C ALA A 17 -25.44 6.69 26.16
N GLN A 18 -26.20 6.49 25.07
CA GLN A 18 -25.92 5.45 24.08
C GLN A 18 -24.72 5.83 23.19
N ALA A 19 -24.58 7.12 22.89
CA ALA A 19 -23.42 7.67 22.18
C ALA A 19 -22.13 7.58 23.01
N ALA A 20 -22.21 7.81 24.33
CA ALA A 20 -21.07 7.68 25.23
C ALA A 20 -20.62 6.22 25.42
N ALA A 21 -21.56 5.27 25.55
CA ALA A 21 -21.25 3.84 25.64
C ALA A 21 -20.61 3.30 24.34
N ASN A 22 -21.10 3.75 23.17
CA ASN A 22 -20.50 3.42 21.88
C ASN A 22 -19.10 4.02 21.72
N LYS A 23 -18.86 5.21 22.29
CA LYS A 23 -17.55 5.86 22.28
C LYS A 23 -16.56 5.14 23.19
N ASP A 24 -16.96 4.75 24.40
CA ASP A 24 -16.11 3.98 25.32
C ASP A 24 -15.77 2.59 24.78
N GLU A 25 -16.70 1.94 24.07
CA GLU A 25 -16.42 0.66 23.42
C GLU A 25 -15.55 0.82 22.16
N ALA A 26 -15.73 1.90 21.39
CA ALA A 26 -14.84 2.26 20.28
C ALA A 26 -13.44 2.62 20.77
N ASP A 27 -13.31 3.35 21.88
CA ASP A 27 -12.04 3.74 22.50
C ASP A 27 -11.34 2.53 23.13
N LYS A 28 -12.08 1.59 23.73
CA LYS A 28 -11.53 0.29 24.19
C LYS A 28 -11.08 -0.59 23.01
N ARG A 29 -11.85 -0.63 21.91
CA ARG A 29 -11.44 -1.31 20.68
C ARG A 29 -10.20 -0.65 20.08
N LEU A 30 -10.10 0.68 20.11
CA LEU A 30 -8.94 1.46 19.67
C LEU A 30 -7.71 1.24 20.58
N ALA A 31 -7.90 1.05 21.88
CA ALA A 31 -6.83 0.74 22.83
C ALA A 31 -6.30 -0.69 22.68
N ILE A 32 -7.17 -1.69 22.48
CA ILE A 32 -6.77 -3.08 22.17
C ILE A 32 -6.11 -3.16 20.79
N ALA A 33 -6.66 -2.40 19.83
CA ALA A 33 -6.08 -2.17 18.52
C ALA A 33 -4.67 -1.61 18.58
N SER A 34 -4.41 -0.62 19.44
CA SER A 34 -3.11 0.03 19.61
C SER A 34 -1.99 -0.93 20.01
N ALA A 35 -2.31 -2.08 20.63
CA ALA A 35 -1.32 -3.09 21.01
C ALA A 35 -0.86 -4.00 19.86
N ASN A 36 -1.61 -4.04 18.74
CA ASN A 36 -1.36 -4.93 17.60
C ASN A 36 -1.08 -4.19 16.28
N VAL A 37 -0.80 -2.89 16.35
CA VAL A 37 -0.46 -2.06 15.19
C VAL A 37 1.00 -2.31 14.78
N PRO A 38 1.31 -2.41 13.47
CA PRO A 38 2.69 -2.52 13.02
C PRO A 38 3.52 -1.27 13.34
N PRO A 39 4.82 -1.43 13.66
CA PRO A 39 5.70 -0.28 13.85
C PRO A 39 5.91 0.44 12.51
N ALA A 40 5.27 1.59 12.35
CA ALA A 40 5.41 2.44 11.17
C ALA A 40 6.50 3.50 11.39
N ASN A 41 7.40 3.65 10.40
CA ASN A 41 8.45 4.65 10.45
C ASN A 41 7.90 6.02 10.00
N PHE A 42 8.02 7.02 10.87
CA PHE A 42 7.68 8.42 10.55
C PHE A 42 8.85 9.38 10.75
N LYS A 43 10.06 8.84 10.97
CA LYS A 43 11.25 9.65 11.16
C LYS A 43 11.56 10.42 9.88
N PRO A 44 11.99 11.69 10.00
CA PRO A 44 12.43 12.45 8.84
C PRO A 44 13.60 11.75 8.16
N LEU A 45 13.68 11.90 6.84
CA LEU A 45 14.76 11.35 6.04
C LEU A 45 16.09 12.04 6.39
N THR A 46 17.16 11.27 6.48
CA THR A 46 18.52 11.83 6.60
C THR A 46 19.19 11.94 5.24
N GLU A 47 20.05 12.94 5.05
CA GLU A 47 20.80 13.13 3.79
C GLU A 47 21.60 11.89 3.39
N LYS A 48 22.18 11.19 4.36
CA LYS A 48 22.93 9.95 4.14
C LYS A 48 22.04 8.84 3.60
N GLU A 49 20.83 8.67 4.15
CA GLU A 49 19.88 7.68 3.66
C GLU A 49 19.38 8.04 2.25
N VAL A 50 19.13 9.32 1.98
CA VAL A 50 18.70 9.80 0.66
C VAL A 50 19.78 9.55 -0.38
N LEU A 51 21.04 9.84 -0.05
CA LEU A 51 22.17 9.56 -0.94
C LEU A 51 22.29 8.05 -1.22
N LEU A 52 22.21 7.22 -0.18
CA LEU A 52 22.23 5.77 -0.31
C LEU A 52 21.12 5.26 -1.23
N ALA A 53 19.88 5.74 -1.06
CA ALA A 53 18.76 5.34 -1.91
C ALA A 53 18.97 5.72 -3.38
N ARG A 54 19.50 6.92 -3.65
CA ARG A 54 19.84 7.38 -5.01
C ARG A 54 20.95 6.53 -5.62
N GLU A 55 21.99 6.20 -4.86
CA GLU A 55 23.07 5.32 -5.29
C GLU A 55 22.58 3.90 -5.57
N THR A 56 21.71 3.34 -4.72
CA THR A 56 21.08 2.04 -4.92
C THR A 56 20.23 2.02 -6.20
N LEU A 57 19.46 3.08 -6.47
CA LEU A 57 18.68 3.19 -7.71
C LEU A 57 19.58 3.27 -8.95
N ARG A 58 20.69 4.02 -8.86
CA ARG A 58 21.71 4.09 -9.94
C ARG A 58 22.36 2.73 -10.18
N ALA A 59 22.74 2.03 -9.12
CA ALA A 59 23.30 0.69 -9.19
C ALA A 59 22.32 -0.30 -9.83
N TYR A 60 21.03 -0.21 -9.49
CA TYR A 60 19.98 -1.00 -10.13
C TYR A 60 19.88 -0.72 -11.64
N SER A 61 19.84 0.55 -12.05
CA SER A 61 19.80 0.92 -13.47
C SER A 61 21.01 0.40 -14.24
N ASN A 62 22.21 0.46 -13.63
CA ASN A 62 23.43 -0.10 -14.22
C ASN A 62 23.35 -1.63 -14.35
N ALA A 63 22.85 -2.34 -13.32
CA ALA A 63 22.67 -3.77 -13.37
C ALA A 63 21.67 -4.19 -14.45
N LYS A 64 20.58 -3.41 -14.63
CA LYS A 64 19.60 -3.62 -15.69
C LYS A 64 20.19 -3.37 -17.08
N ALA A 65 20.95 -2.30 -17.26
CA ALA A 65 21.66 -2.03 -18.51
C ALA A 65 22.64 -3.17 -18.85
N ALA A 66 23.41 -3.64 -17.87
CA ALA A 66 24.32 -4.77 -18.05
C ALA A 66 23.58 -6.06 -18.41
N ALA A 67 22.42 -6.33 -17.82
CA ALA A 67 21.59 -7.47 -18.17
C ALA A 67 21.08 -7.37 -19.62
N ILE A 68 20.67 -6.17 -20.07
CA ILE A 68 20.25 -5.93 -21.46
C ILE A 68 21.42 -6.19 -22.41
N THR A 69 22.62 -5.66 -22.12
CA THR A 69 23.81 -5.85 -22.95
C THR A 69 24.25 -7.31 -23.05
N LYS A 70 24.15 -8.08 -21.96
CA LYS A 70 24.41 -9.53 -21.96
C LYS A 70 23.40 -10.32 -22.79
N GLY A 71 22.22 -9.75 -23.02
CA GLY A 71 21.15 -10.39 -23.77
C GLY A 71 20.47 -11.52 -23.01
N LYS A 72 19.52 -12.14 -23.70
CA LYS A 72 18.73 -13.26 -23.18
C LYS A 72 19.60 -14.52 -23.08
N PRO A 73 19.69 -15.17 -21.91
CA PRO A 73 20.40 -16.45 -21.78
C PRO A 73 19.80 -17.54 -22.68
N GLU A 74 20.64 -18.42 -23.20
CA GLU A 74 20.21 -19.57 -24.00
C GLU A 74 19.25 -20.48 -23.19
N GLY A 75 18.25 -21.04 -23.86
CA GLY A 75 17.25 -21.93 -23.24
C GLY A 75 16.15 -21.24 -22.42
N CYS A 76 16.24 -19.94 -22.14
CA CYS A 76 15.15 -19.22 -21.47
C CYS A 76 13.99 -18.97 -22.44
N LYS A 77 12.73 -19.04 -21.97
CA LYS A 77 11.55 -18.68 -22.80
C LYS A 77 11.29 -17.17 -22.80
N VAL A 78 11.31 -16.55 -21.61
CA VAL A 78 11.04 -15.12 -21.41
C VAL A 78 12.31 -14.42 -20.91
N PHE A 79 12.57 -13.21 -21.39
CA PHE A 79 13.67 -12.37 -20.92
C PHE A 79 13.12 -11.16 -20.16
N ARG A 80 13.48 -11.05 -18.89
CA ARG A 80 13.08 -9.96 -17.99
C ARG A 80 14.34 -9.31 -17.41
N PRO A 81 14.95 -8.32 -18.10
CA PRO A 81 16.18 -7.70 -17.62
C PRO A 81 16.01 -7.02 -16.26
N ASP A 82 14.79 -6.54 -15.97
CA ASP A 82 14.40 -6.01 -14.66
C ASP A 82 14.52 -7.06 -13.54
N HIS A 83 14.10 -8.30 -13.81
CA HIS A 83 14.19 -9.42 -12.88
C HIS A 83 15.64 -9.85 -12.66
N VAL A 84 16.44 -9.92 -13.73
CA VAL A 84 17.88 -10.24 -13.64
C VAL A 84 18.62 -9.18 -12.82
N ALA A 85 18.31 -7.90 -13.04
CA ALA A 85 18.88 -6.81 -12.25
C ALA A 85 18.49 -6.90 -10.77
N ARG A 86 17.21 -7.16 -10.46
CA ARG A 86 16.74 -7.37 -9.08
C ARG A 86 17.48 -8.52 -8.41
N GLN A 87 17.60 -9.66 -9.09
CA GLN A 87 18.32 -10.82 -8.58
C GLN A 87 19.80 -10.49 -8.32
N THR A 88 20.45 -9.79 -9.26
CA THR A 88 21.83 -9.33 -9.09
C THR A 88 21.99 -8.42 -7.87
N MET A 89 21.06 -7.49 -7.64
CA MET A 89 21.07 -6.62 -6.46
C MET A 89 20.86 -7.41 -5.16
N GLN A 90 20.04 -8.46 -5.20
CA GLN A 90 19.81 -9.37 -4.07
C GLN A 90 21.05 -10.20 -3.76
N ASP A 91 21.66 -10.83 -4.76
CA ASP A 91 22.85 -11.68 -4.62
C ASP A 91 24.06 -10.87 -4.12
N GLN A 92 24.14 -9.59 -4.49
CA GLN A 92 25.16 -8.65 -4.02
C GLN A 92 24.83 -7.99 -2.67
N ASN A 93 23.68 -8.34 -2.07
CA ASN A 93 23.18 -7.74 -0.83
C ASN A 93 23.10 -6.20 -0.86
N LYS A 94 22.67 -5.64 -2.00
CA LYS A 94 22.56 -4.19 -2.25
C LYS A 94 21.14 -3.64 -2.13
N MET A 95 20.18 -4.49 -1.78
CA MET A 95 18.81 -4.06 -1.51
C MET A 95 18.75 -3.32 -0.18
N ILE A 96 17.95 -2.25 -0.13
CA ILE A 96 17.76 -1.45 1.09
C ILE A 96 16.32 -1.61 1.60
N ASN A 97 16.08 -1.17 2.85
CA ASN A 97 14.77 -1.24 3.50
C ASN A 97 14.19 -2.67 3.53
N GLN A 98 15.03 -3.68 3.77
CA GLN A 98 14.63 -5.08 3.93
C GLN A 98 14.70 -5.50 5.42
N PRO A 99 13.70 -6.20 5.97
CA PRO A 99 12.39 -6.47 5.36
C PRO A 99 11.60 -5.17 5.18
N ILE A 100 10.75 -5.15 4.14
CA ILE A 100 9.92 -3.98 3.80
C ILE A 100 8.95 -3.73 4.96
N GLY A 101 8.98 -2.51 5.50
CA GLY A 101 8.17 -2.08 6.65
C GLY A 101 6.99 -1.16 6.29
N TRP A 102 6.40 -0.56 7.32
CA TRP A 102 5.30 0.40 7.23
C TRP A 102 5.80 1.84 7.42
N GLY A 103 5.03 2.81 6.94
CA GLY A 103 5.41 4.23 6.96
C GLY A 103 6.44 4.59 5.89
N ILE A 104 7.27 5.60 6.18
CA ILE A 104 8.26 6.21 5.30
C ILE A 104 9.45 5.25 5.09
N PRO A 105 9.75 4.80 3.86
CA PRO A 105 10.97 4.04 3.58
C PRO A 105 12.18 4.94 3.73
N ARG A 106 13.27 4.45 4.35
CA ARG A 106 14.45 5.27 4.58
C ARG A 106 15.08 5.68 3.25
N GLY A 107 15.43 6.96 3.15
CA GLY A 107 16.06 7.55 1.97
C GLY A 107 15.17 7.75 0.74
N VAL A 108 13.92 7.30 0.75
CA VAL A 108 13.04 7.43 -0.41
C VAL A 108 12.16 8.68 -0.24
N GLU A 109 12.44 9.69 -1.07
CA GLU A 109 11.70 10.95 -1.07
C GLU A 109 10.38 10.81 -1.83
N VAL A 110 9.37 11.59 -1.41
CA VAL A 110 8.14 11.77 -2.20
C VAL A 110 8.52 12.36 -3.56
N GLY A 111 7.93 11.82 -4.63
CA GLY A 111 8.28 12.21 -6.00
C GLY A 111 9.45 11.42 -6.62
N THR A 112 10.08 10.50 -5.87
CA THR A 112 11.07 9.57 -6.44
C THR A 112 10.45 8.77 -7.59
N ARG A 113 11.10 8.79 -8.76
CA ARG A 113 10.67 8.04 -9.94
C ARG A 113 11.35 6.69 -10.02
N PHE A 114 10.57 5.68 -10.36
CA PHE A 114 11.02 4.29 -10.44
C PHE A 114 10.85 3.78 -11.88
N PRO A 115 11.89 3.20 -12.50
CA PRO A 115 11.79 2.71 -13.88
C PRO A 115 10.88 1.50 -14.04
N ASP A 116 10.69 0.70 -12.99
CA ASP A 116 9.87 -0.51 -13.00
C ASP A 116 9.58 -1.03 -11.58
N ARG A 117 8.73 -2.06 -11.49
CA ARG A 117 8.37 -2.75 -10.24
C ARG A 117 9.57 -3.36 -9.50
N SER A 118 10.58 -3.81 -10.23
CA SER A 118 11.78 -4.42 -9.63
C SER A 118 12.59 -3.39 -8.85
N SER A 119 12.67 -2.15 -9.34
CA SER A 119 13.32 -1.05 -8.61
C SER A 119 12.61 -0.69 -7.29
N LEU A 120 11.28 -0.78 -7.24
CA LEU A 120 10.51 -0.58 -5.99
C LEU A 120 10.87 -1.62 -4.93
N ILE A 121 11.07 -2.88 -5.35
CA ILE A 121 11.46 -3.97 -4.46
C ILE A 121 12.89 -3.74 -3.94
N VAL A 122 13.81 -3.36 -4.82
CA VAL A 122 15.22 -3.10 -4.47
C VAL A 122 15.36 -1.97 -3.46
N LEU A 123 14.55 -0.90 -3.57
CA LEU A 123 14.53 0.20 -2.60
C LEU A 123 13.62 -0.05 -1.39
N GLY A 124 12.92 -1.19 -1.36
CA GLY A 124 12.01 -1.58 -0.28
C GLY A 124 10.78 -0.69 -0.13
N VAL A 125 10.29 -0.14 -1.24
CA VAL A 125 9.04 0.65 -1.29
C VAL A 125 7.83 -0.27 -1.37
N HIS A 126 7.91 -1.28 -2.24
CA HIS A 126 6.84 -2.23 -2.53
C HIS A 126 7.43 -3.62 -2.76
N LYS A 127 6.80 -4.68 -2.24
CA LYS A 127 7.39 -6.04 -2.24
C LYS A 127 6.90 -6.97 -3.34
N GLU A 128 5.69 -6.73 -3.85
CA GLU A 128 5.07 -7.62 -4.82
C GLU A 128 5.57 -7.28 -6.23
N THR A 129 5.83 -8.28 -7.06
CA THR A 129 6.25 -8.07 -8.45
C THR A 129 5.06 -7.73 -9.35
N MET A 130 3.89 -8.29 -9.05
CA MET A 130 2.68 -8.18 -9.87
C MET A 130 1.49 -7.56 -9.12
N ARG A 131 1.26 -7.96 -7.86
CA ARG A 131 0.07 -7.53 -7.11
C ARG A 131 0.08 -6.04 -6.85
N GLY A 132 -1.10 -5.42 -6.90
CA GLY A 132 -1.27 -4.00 -6.59
C GLY A 132 -1.01 -3.69 -5.12
N ILE A 133 -1.45 -4.58 -4.22
CA ILE A 133 -1.38 -4.38 -2.76
C ILE A 133 -0.25 -5.24 -2.16
N ALA A 134 0.72 -4.58 -1.53
CA ALA A 134 1.73 -5.24 -0.70
C ALA A 134 1.27 -5.25 0.75
N SER A 135 1.18 -6.43 1.35
CA SER A 135 0.76 -6.58 2.75
C SER A 135 1.53 -7.65 3.50
N SER A 136 1.81 -7.41 4.78
CA SER A 136 2.54 -8.34 5.65
C SER A 136 1.75 -8.64 6.92
N LEU A 137 1.98 -9.80 7.52
CA LEU A 137 1.44 -10.14 8.84
C LEU A 137 2.24 -9.38 9.90
N CYS A 138 1.53 -8.80 10.87
CA CYS A 138 2.10 -8.27 12.10
C CYS A 138 1.15 -8.64 13.23
N HIS A 139 1.68 -9.32 14.25
CA HIS A 139 0.87 -9.99 15.27
C HIS A 139 -0.12 -10.98 14.61
N GLN A 140 -1.41 -10.80 14.85
CA GLN A 140 -2.48 -11.66 14.34
C GLN A 140 -3.20 -11.10 13.09
N HIS A 141 -2.79 -9.93 12.62
CA HIS A 141 -3.48 -9.23 11.53
C HIS A 141 -2.55 -8.96 10.35
N ARG A 142 -3.16 -8.83 9.18
CA ARG A 142 -2.48 -8.41 7.96
C ARG A 142 -2.61 -6.91 7.78
N TRP A 143 -1.53 -6.28 7.36
CA TRP A 143 -1.44 -4.83 7.23
C TRP A 143 -0.86 -4.43 5.89
N ALA A 144 -1.52 -3.49 5.22
CA ALA A 144 -1.04 -2.96 3.95
C ALA A 144 0.20 -2.07 4.20
N GLN A 145 1.22 -2.25 3.38
CA GLN A 145 2.47 -1.49 3.42
C GLN A 145 2.51 -0.45 2.31
N SER A 146 2.05 -0.84 1.12
CA SER A 146 2.00 0.02 -0.06
C SER A 146 1.02 -0.52 -1.08
N ILE A 147 0.48 0.38 -1.89
CA ILE A 147 -0.30 0.09 -3.09
C ILE A 147 0.41 0.67 -4.32
N VAL A 148 0.16 0.06 -5.45
CA VAL A 148 0.55 0.59 -6.76
C VAL A 148 -0.69 0.78 -7.60
N MET A 149 -0.89 2.03 -8.04
CA MET A 149 -1.90 2.42 -9.00
C MET A 149 -1.31 2.28 -10.39
N SER A 150 -1.64 1.18 -11.07
CA SER A 150 -1.14 0.89 -12.42
C SER A 150 -2.15 1.11 -13.53
N GLY A 151 -3.38 1.56 -13.19
CA GLY A 151 -4.52 1.59 -14.13
C GLY A 151 -4.93 0.20 -14.58
N GLY A 152 -4.77 -0.79 -13.68
CA GLY A 152 -5.10 -2.19 -13.97
C GLY A 152 -6.56 -2.54 -13.69
N TYR A 153 -7.30 -1.61 -13.11
CA TYR A 153 -8.72 -1.69 -12.84
C TYR A 153 -9.41 -0.49 -13.48
N GLU A 154 -10.55 -0.75 -14.11
CA GLU A 154 -11.34 0.26 -14.83
C GLU A 154 -11.92 1.34 -13.91
N ASN A 155 -12.05 1.03 -12.61
CA ASN A 155 -12.62 1.91 -11.59
C ASN A 155 -11.58 2.73 -10.82
N ASP A 156 -10.29 2.65 -11.16
CA ASP A 156 -9.27 3.46 -10.48
C ASP A 156 -9.37 4.93 -10.95
N GLU A 157 -9.73 5.83 -10.04
CA GLU A 157 -9.74 7.29 -10.28
C GLU A 157 -8.63 7.99 -9.48
N ASP A 158 -7.86 8.86 -10.12
CA ASP A 158 -6.83 9.69 -9.46
C ASP A 158 -7.20 11.17 -9.57
N GLN A 159 -7.53 11.78 -8.43
CA GLN A 159 -7.89 13.19 -8.28
C GLN A 159 -6.72 14.00 -7.69
N GLY A 160 -5.51 13.43 -7.68
CA GLY A 160 -4.30 14.04 -7.12
C GLY A 160 -4.20 13.81 -5.61
N ASP A 161 -4.96 14.58 -4.83
CA ASP A 161 -4.94 14.51 -3.36
C ASP A 161 -5.77 13.33 -2.82
N SER A 162 -6.79 12.92 -3.57
CA SER A 162 -7.60 11.72 -3.33
C SER A 162 -7.48 10.75 -4.50
N CYS A 163 -7.65 9.47 -4.20
CA CYS A 163 -7.78 8.44 -5.23
C CYS A 163 -8.79 7.39 -4.79
N GLU A 164 -9.51 6.85 -5.77
CA GLU A 164 -10.30 5.64 -5.62
C GLU A 164 -9.43 4.46 -6.08
N TYR A 165 -9.25 3.47 -5.19
CA TYR A 165 -8.39 2.33 -5.45
C TYR A 165 -9.20 1.05 -5.35
N THR A 166 -9.22 0.29 -6.46
CA THR A 166 -9.96 -0.97 -6.53
C THR A 166 -9.19 -2.08 -5.80
N GLY A 167 -9.91 -2.88 -5.00
CA GLY A 167 -9.36 -4.04 -4.31
C GLY A 167 -8.81 -5.09 -5.28
N GLU A 168 -8.03 -6.04 -4.75
CA GLU A 168 -7.55 -7.19 -5.53
C GLU A 168 -8.60 -8.30 -5.63
N GLY A 169 -8.56 -9.06 -6.71
CA GLY A 169 -9.40 -10.26 -6.91
C GLY A 169 -10.44 -10.11 -8.02
N GLY A 170 -10.84 -11.24 -8.60
CA GLY A 170 -11.87 -11.33 -9.64
C GLY A 170 -11.53 -10.69 -10.99
N ASN A 171 -10.36 -10.07 -11.16
CA ASN A 171 -9.89 -9.56 -12.44
C ASN A 171 -9.26 -10.67 -13.30
N ASP A 172 -9.70 -10.80 -14.55
CA ASP A 172 -9.09 -11.67 -15.55
C ASP A 172 -7.78 -11.07 -16.10
N PHE A 173 -6.70 -11.19 -15.31
CA PHE A 173 -5.37 -10.66 -15.64
C PHE A 173 -4.74 -11.22 -16.92
N LEU A 174 -5.23 -12.35 -17.46
CA LEU A 174 -4.68 -13.00 -18.64
C LEU A 174 -5.58 -12.87 -19.89
N GLY A 175 -6.78 -12.32 -19.74
CA GLY A 175 -7.74 -12.15 -20.83
C GLY A 175 -8.24 -10.71 -20.92
N SER A 176 -9.49 -10.49 -20.54
CA SER A 176 -10.21 -9.23 -20.82
C SER A 176 -9.81 -8.05 -19.93
N GLY A 177 -9.17 -8.29 -18.78
CA GLY A 177 -8.94 -7.26 -17.76
C GLY A 177 -10.20 -6.79 -17.04
N VAL A 178 -11.32 -7.51 -17.24
CA VAL A 178 -12.63 -7.18 -16.66
C VAL A 178 -12.83 -7.97 -15.37
N GLN A 179 -13.61 -7.39 -14.46
CA GLN A 179 -14.06 -8.06 -13.25
C GLN A 179 -15.04 -9.20 -13.60
N THR A 180 -14.65 -10.43 -13.32
CA THR A 180 -15.40 -11.66 -13.64
C THR A 180 -16.09 -12.29 -12.44
N ASN A 181 -15.74 -11.88 -11.22
CA ASN A 181 -16.23 -12.47 -9.97
C ASN A 181 -16.26 -11.46 -8.83
N ASP A 182 -17.05 -11.73 -7.79
CA ASP A 182 -17.07 -10.90 -6.59
C ASP A 182 -15.71 -10.89 -5.87
N GLN A 183 -15.27 -9.69 -5.48
CA GLN A 183 -14.09 -9.53 -4.65
C GLN A 183 -14.39 -9.96 -3.20
N LYS A 184 -13.39 -10.54 -2.54
CA LYS A 184 -13.50 -10.98 -1.15
C LYS A 184 -12.66 -10.07 -0.26
N LEU A 185 -13.14 -9.85 0.97
CA LEU A 185 -12.41 -9.13 2.00
C LEU A 185 -11.36 -10.04 2.65
N THR A 186 -10.35 -10.45 1.89
CA THR A 186 -9.24 -11.29 2.33
C THR A 186 -7.93 -10.75 1.77
N GLY A 187 -6.79 -11.19 2.32
CA GLY A 187 -5.49 -10.88 1.73
C GLY A 187 -5.20 -9.37 1.72
N GLY A 188 -4.89 -8.80 0.56
CA GLY A 188 -4.61 -7.36 0.41
C GLY A 188 -5.80 -6.47 0.79
N ASN A 189 -7.02 -6.90 0.50
CA ASN A 189 -8.24 -6.12 0.78
C ASN A 189 -8.49 -6.03 2.30
N GLU A 190 -8.37 -7.16 2.99
CA GLU A 190 -8.40 -7.22 4.46
C GLU A 190 -7.30 -6.32 5.07
N ALA A 191 -6.10 -6.34 4.46
CA ALA A 191 -4.99 -5.53 4.92
C ALA A 191 -5.25 -4.02 4.83
N LEU A 192 -5.92 -3.57 3.77
CA LEU A 192 -6.35 -2.18 3.61
C LEU A 192 -7.45 -1.82 4.60
N ALA A 193 -8.44 -2.69 4.81
CA ALA A 193 -9.50 -2.47 5.80
C ALA A 193 -8.96 -2.33 7.23
N ASN A 194 -7.95 -3.14 7.58
CA ASN A 194 -7.23 -3.00 8.86
C ASN A 194 -6.50 -1.65 8.93
N CYS A 195 -5.82 -1.23 7.86
CA CYS A 195 -5.17 0.08 7.82
C CYS A 195 -6.15 1.24 8.03
N ILE A 196 -7.36 1.19 7.45
CA ILE A 196 -8.41 2.20 7.66
C ILE A 196 -8.82 2.23 9.14
N THR A 197 -9.17 1.06 9.69
CA THR A 197 -9.67 0.93 11.07
C THR A 197 -8.68 1.48 12.10
N HIS A 198 -7.38 1.30 11.86
CA HIS A 198 -6.32 1.70 12.80
C HIS A 198 -5.54 2.94 12.37
N ARG A 199 -5.97 3.63 11.30
CA ARG A 199 -5.33 4.83 10.74
C ARG A 199 -3.84 4.64 10.42
N ILE A 200 -3.51 3.50 9.81
CA ILE A 200 -2.14 3.20 9.38
C ILE A 200 -1.94 3.67 7.95
N PRO A 201 -0.98 4.58 7.71
CA PRO A 201 -0.76 5.09 6.38
C PRO A 201 -0.15 4.04 5.47
N VAL A 202 -0.60 4.07 4.21
CA VAL A 202 -0.16 3.16 3.16
C VAL A 202 0.54 3.99 2.09
N ARG A 203 1.71 3.54 1.63
CA ARG A 203 2.43 4.25 0.57
C ARG A 203 1.72 4.06 -0.76
N VAL A 204 1.60 5.13 -1.53
CA VAL A 204 0.99 5.08 -2.87
C VAL A 204 2.10 5.28 -3.91
N VAL A 205 2.17 4.38 -4.88
CA VAL A 205 3.03 4.51 -6.05
C VAL A 205 2.14 4.65 -7.28
N ARG A 206 2.33 5.74 -8.03
CA ARG A 206 1.61 6.03 -9.27
C ARG A 206 2.50 5.73 -10.47
N LYS A 207 1.88 5.23 -11.55
CA LYS A 207 2.55 4.98 -12.84
C LYS A 207 2.63 6.24 -13.69
#